data_AF-A0A9X2MSI3-F1
#
_entry.id   AF-A0A9X2MSI3-F1
#
_cell.length_a   1.000
_cell.length_b   1.000
_cell.length_c   1.000
_cell.angle_alpha   90.00
_cell.angle_beta   90.00
_cell.angle_gamma   90.00
#
_symmetry.space_group_name_H-M   'P 1'
#
loop_
_entity.id
_entity.type
_entity.pdbx_description
1 polymer ?
#
loop_
_entity_poly.entity_id
_entity_poly.type
_entity_poly.pdbx_seq_one_letter_code
_entity_poly.pdbx_strand_id
1 'polypeptide(L)'
;MSFVFIKRILVLAAILFLWFIVHTILVIADGLNDELRRVDVAVVLGNKVEVNGQPSERLQARLDKAVELYNQGYFRLVIVSGGIGKEGFDEAKVMKFYLIDKGVPEEKIIEDNKGYNSQMTAQNASKIMNDLKLDSVMVVTQYFHVSRTKLAFKKLGIQEVYSAHAAFFEPRDIYSMIREFPAYYKYLIKL
;
A
#
# COMPACT_ATOMS: atom_id res chain seq x y z
N MET A 1 27.69 -10.18 -35.51
CA MET A 1 27.64 -9.24 -34.36
C MET A 1 29.02 -9.19 -33.73
N SER A 2 29.65 -8.01 -33.58
CA SER A 2 31.06 -7.96 -33.14
C SER A 2 31.21 -8.32 -31.66
N PHE A 3 32.35 -8.90 -31.27
CA PHE A 3 32.67 -9.22 -29.87
C PHE A 3 32.52 -8.00 -28.95
N VAL A 4 32.90 -6.81 -29.43
CA VAL A 4 32.74 -5.53 -28.73
C VAL A 4 31.26 -5.19 -28.48
N PHE A 5 30.38 -5.46 -29.45
CA PHE A 5 28.95 -5.21 -29.30
C PHE A 5 28.31 -6.14 -28.25
N ILE A 6 28.66 -7.43 -28.27
CA ILE A 6 28.19 -8.41 -27.26
C ILE A 6 28.65 -7.97 -25.86
N LYS A 7 29.92 -7.58 -25.69
CA LYS A 7 30.44 -7.12 -24.40
C LYS A 7 29.67 -5.90 -23.88
N ARG A 8 29.31 -4.94 -24.75
CA ARG A 8 28.52 -3.76 -24.36
C ARG A 8 27.12 -4.13 -23.88
N ILE A 9 26.44 -5.07 -24.55
CA ILE A 9 25.13 -5.56 -24.12
C ILE A 9 25.23 -6.23 -22.74
N LEU A 10 26.24 -7.08 -22.53
CA LEU A 10 26.43 -7.77 -21.25
C LEU A 10 26.70 -6.78 -20.10
N VAL A 11 27.51 -5.75 -20.35
CA VAL A 11 27.76 -4.69 -19.35
C VAL A 11 26.48 -3.93 -19.03
N LEU A 12 25.70 -3.53 -20.04
CA LEU A 12 24.43 -2.84 -19.82
C LEU A 12 23.43 -3.71 -19.04
N ALA A 13 23.31 -4.99 -19.41
CA ALA A 13 22.47 -5.94 -18.71
C ALA A 13 22.89 -6.11 -17.24
N ALA A 14 24.20 -6.19 -16.97
CA ALA A 14 24.73 -6.27 -15.61
C ALA A 14 24.42 -5.01 -14.79
N ILE A 15 24.52 -3.81 -15.38
CA ILE A 15 24.17 -2.55 -14.72
C ILE A 15 22.67 -2.51 -14.39
N LEU A 16 21.80 -2.85 -15.35
CA LEU A 16 20.35 -2.89 -15.12
C LEU A 16 19.97 -3.93 -14.06
N PHE A 17 20.64 -5.08 -14.05
CA PHE A 17 20.42 -6.11 -13.04
C PHE A 17 20.88 -5.65 -11.66
N LEU A 18 22.06 -5.04 -11.55
CA LEU A 18 22.53 -4.46 -10.29
C LEU A 18 21.57 -3.39 -9.77
N TRP A 19 21.06 -2.52 -10.65
CA TRP A 19 20.07 -1.51 -10.29
C TRP A 19 18.76 -2.14 -9.78
N PHE A 20 18.27 -3.19 -10.45
CA PHE A 20 17.12 -3.96 -9.98
C PHE A 20 17.35 -4.50 -8.57
N ILE A 21 18.48 -5.16 -8.32
CA ILE A 21 18.80 -5.73 -7.00
C ILE A 21 18.88 -4.64 -5.93
N VAL A 22 19.60 -3.54 -6.18
CA VAL A 22 19.73 -2.44 -5.22
C VAL A 22 18.37 -1.81 -4.93
N HIS A 23 17.56 -1.53 -5.95
CA HIS A 23 16.22 -0.98 -5.76
C HIS A 23 15.33 -1.93 -4.94
N THR A 24 15.34 -3.21 -5.27
CA THR A 24 14.58 -4.22 -4.52
C THR A 24 15.00 -4.27 -3.05
N ILE A 25 16.30 -4.24 -2.75
CA ILE A 25 16.79 -4.19 -1.36
C ILE A 25 16.27 -2.93 -0.65
N LEU A 26 16.33 -1.76 -1.29
CA LEU A 26 15.84 -0.50 -0.70
C LEU A 26 14.32 -0.52 -0.45
N VAL A 27 13.53 -1.06 -1.38
CA VAL A 27 12.07 -1.19 -1.20
C VAL A 27 11.74 -2.16 -0.07
N ILE A 28 12.46 -3.27 0.06
CA ILE A 28 12.28 -4.19 1.19
C ILE A 28 12.66 -3.50 2.51
N ALA A 29 13.80 -2.80 2.54
CA ALA A 29 14.29 -2.14 3.74
C ALA A 29 13.33 -1.04 4.22
N ASP A 30 12.82 -0.19 3.32
CA ASP A 30 11.78 0.81 3.64
C ASP A 30 10.47 0.13 4.05
N GLY A 31 10.07 -0.93 3.36
CA GLY A 31 8.83 -1.63 3.61
C GLY A 31 8.76 -2.43 4.90
N LEU A 32 9.88 -2.96 5.38
CA LEU A 32 9.97 -3.70 6.64
C LEU A 32 10.29 -2.80 7.84
N ASN A 33 10.63 -1.53 7.61
CA ASN A 33 10.90 -0.55 8.65
C ASN A 33 9.67 0.31 8.91
N ASP A 34 8.80 -0.15 9.80
CA ASP A 34 7.60 0.60 10.19
C ASP A 34 7.97 1.95 10.81
N GLU A 35 7.33 3.02 10.33
CA GLU A 35 7.52 4.38 10.81
C GLU A 35 6.35 4.75 11.74
N LEU A 36 6.20 4.03 12.85
CA LEU A 36 5.04 4.20 13.72
C LEU A 36 5.08 5.56 14.44
N ARG A 37 4.12 6.42 14.08
CA ARG A 37 3.84 7.71 14.76
C ARG A 37 2.36 7.90 14.94
N ARG A 38 1.98 8.69 15.95
CA ARG A 38 0.58 9.12 16.07
C ARG A 38 0.25 10.05 14.90
N VAL A 39 -0.80 9.73 14.17
CA VAL A 39 -1.26 10.43 12.98
C VAL A 39 -2.77 10.68 13.06
N ASP A 40 -3.28 11.52 12.17
CA ASP A 40 -4.70 11.86 12.14
C ASP A 40 -5.55 10.70 11.60
N VAL A 41 -5.03 9.98 10.60
CA VAL A 41 -5.76 8.91 9.90
C VAL A 41 -4.86 7.78 9.42
N ALA A 42 -5.37 6.54 9.47
CA ALA A 42 -4.77 5.43 8.74
C ALA A 42 -5.48 5.22 7.40
N VAL A 43 -4.74 4.90 6.35
CA VAL A 43 -5.30 4.41 5.08
C VAL A 43 -4.92 2.95 4.92
N VAL A 44 -5.89 2.06 5.03
CA VAL A 44 -5.73 0.63 4.75
C VAL A 44 -6.00 0.40 3.27
N LEU A 45 -5.00 -0.08 2.55
CA LEU A 45 -5.14 -0.36 1.12
C LEU A 45 -5.91 -1.68 0.94
N GLY A 46 -6.73 -1.75 -0.10
CA GLY A 46 -7.39 -2.96 -0.59
C GLY A 46 -6.43 -3.91 -1.31
N ASN A 47 -6.77 -5.19 -1.29
CA ASN A 47 -6.13 -6.27 -2.01
C ASN A 47 -7.16 -7.16 -2.74
N LYS A 48 -7.72 -8.15 -2.05
CA LYS A 48 -8.65 -9.14 -2.62
C LYS A 48 -9.65 -9.58 -1.55
N VAL A 49 -10.92 -9.62 -1.96
CA VAL A 49 -12.00 -10.36 -1.30
C VAL A 49 -12.16 -11.71 -1.98
N GLU A 50 -12.19 -12.78 -1.20
CA GLU A 50 -12.39 -14.14 -1.70
C GLU A 50 -13.83 -14.36 -2.16
N VAL A 51 -14.05 -15.40 -2.96
CA VAL A 51 -15.38 -15.72 -3.52
C VAL A 51 -16.46 -16.01 -2.45
N ASN A 52 -16.04 -16.32 -1.23
CA ASN A 52 -16.91 -16.52 -0.07
C ASN A 52 -17.24 -15.20 0.67
N GLY A 53 -16.83 -14.05 0.14
CA GLY A 53 -17.08 -12.73 0.71
C GLY A 53 -16.14 -12.33 1.86
N GLN A 54 -15.14 -13.16 2.18
CA GLN A 54 -14.16 -12.88 3.23
C GLN A 54 -12.92 -12.17 2.69
N PRO A 55 -12.24 -11.34 3.49
CA PRO A 55 -10.91 -10.87 3.13
C PRO A 55 -9.96 -12.04 2.82
N SER A 56 -9.16 -11.92 1.76
CA SER A 56 -8.01 -12.80 1.57
C SER A 56 -7.04 -12.67 2.74
N GLU A 57 -6.18 -13.67 2.99
CA GLU A 57 -5.21 -13.62 4.10
C GLU A 57 -4.33 -12.36 4.07
N ARG A 58 -3.93 -11.90 2.87
CA ARG A 58 -3.23 -10.62 2.70
C ARG A 58 -4.05 -9.41 3.12
N LEU A 59 -5.34 -9.37 2.74
CA LEU A 59 -6.22 -8.26 3.12
C LEU A 59 -6.49 -8.29 4.62
N GLN A 60 -6.76 -9.47 5.15
CA GLN A 60 -6.94 -9.70 6.57
C GLN A 60 -5.72 -9.21 7.37
N ALA A 61 -4.50 -9.57 6.98
CA ALA A 61 -3.29 -9.13 7.67
C ALA A 61 -3.12 -7.60 7.69
N ARG A 62 -3.57 -6.88 6.64
CA ARG A 62 -3.59 -5.40 6.65
C ARG A 62 -4.63 -4.88 7.63
N LEU A 63 -5.82 -5.49 7.68
CA LEU A 63 -6.90 -5.10 8.58
C LEU A 63 -6.55 -5.39 10.04
N ASP A 64 -5.97 -6.56 10.33
CA ASP A 64 -5.46 -6.91 11.65
C ASP A 64 -4.41 -5.91 12.13
N LYS A 65 -3.48 -5.50 11.25
CA LYS A 65 -2.50 -4.46 11.59
C LYS A 65 -3.17 -3.12 11.89
N ALA A 66 -4.20 -2.76 11.14
CA ALA A 66 -4.96 -1.53 11.39
C ALA A 66 -5.70 -1.57 12.74
N VAL A 67 -6.33 -2.69 13.08
CA VAL A 67 -6.99 -2.91 14.38
C VAL A 67 -5.98 -2.80 15.53
N GLU A 68 -4.83 -3.46 15.40
CA GLU A 68 -3.75 -3.41 16.40
C GLU A 68 -3.35 -1.96 16.71
N LEU A 69 -3.05 -1.18 15.67
CA LEU A 69 -2.56 0.20 15.82
C LEU A 69 -3.67 1.18 16.23
N TYR A 70 -4.91 0.94 15.82
CA TYR A 70 -6.07 1.66 16.29
C TYR A 70 -6.23 1.52 17.81
N ASN A 71 -6.18 0.27 18.31
CA ASN A 71 -6.30 -0.03 19.73
C ASN A 71 -5.14 0.54 20.57
N GLN A 72 -3.95 0.65 19.99
CA GLN A 72 -2.80 1.31 20.61
C GLN A 72 -2.85 2.85 20.54
N GLY A 73 -3.86 3.42 19.86
CA GLY A 73 -4.09 4.86 19.79
C GLY A 73 -3.17 5.62 18.83
N TYR A 74 -2.63 4.95 17.80
CA TYR A 74 -1.83 5.60 16.77
C TYR A 74 -2.64 6.51 15.85
N PHE A 75 -3.93 6.25 15.69
CA PHE A 75 -4.85 7.07 14.90
C PHE A 75 -6.27 6.85 15.41
N ARG A 76 -7.18 7.78 15.06
CA ARG A 76 -8.59 7.71 15.48
C ARG A 76 -9.56 7.57 14.32
N LEU A 77 -9.09 7.76 13.09
CA LEU A 77 -9.85 7.57 11.85
C LEU A 77 -9.15 6.53 10.98
N VAL A 78 -9.95 5.73 10.27
CA VAL A 78 -9.46 4.72 9.33
C VAL A 78 -10.19 4.90 8.01
N ILE A 79 -9.44 5.15 6.93
CA ILE A 79 -9.95 5.07 5.57
C ILE A 79 -9.64 3.67 5.04
N VAL A 80 -10.67 2.94 4.62
CA VAL A 80 -10.53 1.67 3.91
C VAL A 80 -10.76 1.92 2.43
N SER A 81 -9.75 1.67 1.59
CA SER A 81 -9.79 2.01 0.16
C SER A 81 -9.57 0.79 -0.71
N GLY A 82 -10.61 0.39 -1.44
CA GLY A 82 -10.62 -0.77 -2.33
C GLY A 82 -11.77 -0.70 -3.32
N GLY A 83 -11.58 -1.21 -4.53
CA GLY A 83 -12.61 -1.16 -5.57
C GLY A 83 -13.64 -2.29 -5.48
N ILE A 84 -14.47 -2.43 -6.52
CA ILE A 84 -15.26 -3.63 -6.74
C ILE A 84 -14.35 -4.72 -7.33
N GLY A 85 -14.18 -5.82 -6.61
CA GLY A 85 -13.40 -6.98 -7.04
C GLY A 85 -14.01 -7.68 -8.25
N LYS A 86 -13.24 -8.56 -8.91
CA LYS A 86 -13.77 -9.38 -10.03
C LYS A 86 -14.87 -10.33 -9.59
N GLU A 87 -14.82 -10.70 -8.32
CA GLU A 87 -15.76 -11.53 -7.59
C GLU A 87 -17.09 -10.80 -7.32
N GLY A 88 -17.17 -9.48 -7.59
CA GLY A 88 -18.38 -8.67 -7.47
C GLY A 88 -18.56 -8.01 -6.10
N PHE A 89 -17.66 -8.24 -5.14
CA PHE A 89 -17.72 -7.62 -3.82
C PHE A 89 -17.16 -6.19 -3.84
N ASP A 90 -17.84 -5.28 -3.13
CA ASP A 90 -17.30 -3.98 -2.74
C ASP A 90 -16.27 -4.19 -1.63
N GLU A 91 -15.00 -4.09 -1.98
CA GLU A 91 -13.90 -4.39 -1.06
C GLU A 91 -13.87 -3.45 0.14
N ALA A 92 -14.09 -2.15 -0.07
CA ALA A 92 -14.10 -1.17 1.02
C ALA A 92 -15.19 -1.48 2.05
N LYS A 93 -16.36 -1.94 1.58
CA LYS A 93 -17.45 -2.36 2.44
C LYS A 93 -17.12 -3.61 3.27
N VAL A 94 -16.48 -4.61 2.65
CA VAL A 94 -16.00 -5.82 3.35
C VAL A 94 -14.96 -5.45 4.41
N MET A 95 -14.01 -4.59 4.06
CA MET A 95 -12.99 -4.09 4.99
C MET A 95 -13.61 -3.34 6.18
N LYS A 96 -14.61 -2.47 5.94
CA LYS A 96 -15.32 -1.77 7.01
C LYS A 96 -16.00 -2.74 7.97
N PHE A 97 -16.77 -3.71 7.46
CA PHE A 97 -17.44 -4.68 8.33
C PHE A 97 -16.45 -5.52 9.13
N TYR A 98 -15.31 -5.87 8.54
CA TYR A 98 -14.24 -6.54 9.28
C TYR A 98 -13.74 -5.70 10.46
N LEU A 99 -13.47 -4.41 10.24
CA LEU A 99 -13.02 -3.52 11.33
C LEU A 99 -14.08 -3.33 12.42
N ILE A 100 -15.35 -3.24 12.05
CA ILE A 100 -16.48 -3.17 13.00
C ILE A 100 -16.56 -4.43 13.86
N ASP A 101 -16.45 -5.62 13.25
CA ASP A 101 -16.44 -6.91 13.95
C ASP A 101 -15.26 -7.00 14.95
N LYS A 102 -14.15 -6.34 14.63
CA LYS A 102 -12.96 -6.23 15.51
C LYS A 102 -13.04 -5.09 16.54
N GLY A 103 -14.16 -4.38 16.62
CA GLY A 103 -14.42 -3.38 17.66
C GLY A 103 -14.03 -1.95 17.31
N VAL A 104 -13.68 -1.65 16.06
CA VAL A 104 -13.51 -0.26 15.59
C VAL A 104 -14.91 0.34 15.38
N PRO A 105 -15.27 1.47 16.03
CA PRO A 105 -16.59 2.07 15.87
C PRO A 105 -16.85 2.49 14.41
N GLU A 106 -18.08 2.27 13.93
CA GLU A 106 -18.46 2.53 12.54
C GLU A 106 -18.17 3.97 12.11
N GLU A 107 -18.44 4.94 12.97
CA GLU A 107 -18.23 6.36 12.73
C GLU A 107 -16.75 6.77 12.62
N LYS A 108 -15.83 5.85 12.92
CA LYS A 108 -14.38 6.04 12.77
C LYS A 108 -13.84 5.47 11.47
N ILE A 109 -14.69 4.82 10.67
CA ILE A 109 -14.31 4.16 9.43
C ILE A 109 -14.94 4.91 8.25
N ILE A 110 -14.10 5.30 7.29
CA ILE A 110 -14.51 5.97 6.05
C ILE A 110 -14.23 5.02 4.88
N GLU A 111 -15.24 4.78 4.06
CA GLU A 111 -15.14 3.91 2.88
C GLU A 111 -14.72 4.71 1.64
N ASP A 112 -13.71 4.22 0.93
CA ASP A 112 -13.40 4.62 -0.44
C ASP A 112 -13.54 3.40 -1.37
N ASN A 113 -14.73 3.25 -1.97
CA ASN A 113 -15.03 2.16 -2.89
C ASN A 113 -14.53 2.38 -4.33
N LYS A 114 -13.75 3.42 -4.57
CA LYS A 114 -13.14 3.75 -5.88
C LYS A 114 -11.61 3.60 -5.86
N GLY A 115 -11.06 2.96 -4.83
CA GLY A 115 -9.64 2.64 -4.67
C GLY A 115 -9.15 1.48 -5.55
N TYR A 116 -9.27 1.56 -6.88
CA TYR A 116 -8.91 0.45 -7.78
C TYR A 116 -7.40 0.20 -7.91
N ASN A 117 -6.58 1.15 -7.47
CA ASN A 117 -5.13 1.04 -7.42
C ASN A 117 -4.57 2.09 -6.44
N SER A 118 -3.29 1.95 -6.06
CA SER A 118 -2.67 2.83 -5.08
C SER A 118 -2.69 4.33 -5.44
N GLN A 119 -2.73 4.68 -6.74
CA GLN A 119 -2.84 6.08 -7.16
C GLN A 119 -4.24 6.63 -6.88
N MET A 120 -5.29 5.89 -7.25
CA MET A 120 -6.67 6.27 -6.97
C MET A 120 -6.93 6.29 -5.46
N THR A 121 -6.44 5.30 -4.70
CA THR A 121 -6.48 5.32 -3.24
C THR A 121 -5.85 6.59 -2.68
N ALA A 122 -4.63 6.94 -3.11
CA ALA A 122 -3.96 8.14 -2.63
C ALA A 122 -4.73 9.42 -3.01
N GLN A 123 -5.27 9.52 -4.22
CA GLN A 123 -6.07 10.66 -4.68
C GLN A 123 -7.36 10.83 -3.87
N ASN A 124 -8.12 9.74 -3.70
CA ASN A 124 -9.38 9.75 -2.96
C ASN A 124 -9.14 10.05 -1.48
N ALA A 125 -8.16 9.37 -0.85
CA ALA A 125 -7.81 9.60 0.54
C ALA A 125 -7.30 11.03 0.77
N SER A 126 -6.45 11.57 -0.11
CA SER A 126 -5.97 12.95 0.02
C SER A 126 -7.11 13.97 -0.08
N LYS A 127 -8.12 13.71 -0.92
CA LYS A 127 -9.32 14.55 -0.97
C LYS A 127 -10.10 14.50 0.34
N ILE A 128 -10.34 13.31 0.89
CA ILE A 128 -11.02 13.12 2.18
C ILE A 128 -10.24 13.81 3.31
N MET A 129 -8.92 13.67 3.31
CA MET A 129 -8.03 14.32 4.28
C MET A 129 -8.14 15.84 4.20
N ASN A 130 -8.13 16.42 3.00
CA ASN A 130 -8.31 17.86 2.82
C ASN A 130 -9.67 18.36 3.33
N ASP A 131 -10.75 17.64 3.01
CA ASP A 131 -12.10 17.98 3.43
C ASP A 131 -12.25 17.95 4.98
N LEU A 132 -11.51 17.04 5.63
CA LEU A 132 -11.50 16.86 7.08
C LEU A 132 -10.37 17.60 7.81
N LYS A 133 -9.49 18.31 7.08
CA LYS A 133 -8.29 18.99 7.60
C LYS A 133 -7.36 18.05 8.39
N LEU A 134 -7.04 16.92 7.79
CA LEU A 134 -6.11 15.91 8.33
C LEU A 134 -4.77 16.06 7.61
N ASP A 135 -3.68 16.20 8.36
CA ASP A 135 -2.37 16.54 7.80
C ASP A 135 -1.40 15.36 7.77
N SER A 136 -1.65 14.34 8.59
CA SER A 136 -0.79 13.16 8.74
C SER A 136 -1.52 11.86 8.47
N VAL A 137 -0.84 10.94 7.76
CA VAL A 137 -1.41 9.65 7.35
C VAL A 137 -0.44 8.51 7.63
N MET A 138 -0.99 7.38 8.11
CA MET A 138 -0.29 6.11 8.16
C MET A 138 -0.83 5.16 7.10
N VAL A 139 0.00 4.77 6.14
CA VAL A 139 -0.39 3.82 5.11
C VAL A 139 -0.19 2.38 5.61
N VAL A 140 -1.24 1.57 5.52
CA VAL A 140 -1.23 0.17 5.97
C VAL A 140 -1.38 -0.76 4.77
N THR A 141 -0.30 -1.48 4.43
CA THR A 141 -0.21 -2.36 3.24
C THR A 141 0.86 -3.46 3.42
N GLN A 142 1.15 -4.28 2.41
CA GLN A 142 2.30 -5.20 2.49
C GLN A 142 3.62 -4.43 2.36
N TYR A 143 4.68 -4.96 2.97
CA TYR A 143 6.03 -4.36 2.99
C TYR A 143 6.49 -3.89 1.60
N PHE A 144 6.39 -4.74 0.57
CA PHE A 144 6.83 -4.39 -0.79
C PHE A 144 6.03 -3.25 -1.44
N HIS A 145 4.83 -2.94 -0.94
CA HIS A 145 3.97 -1.87 -1.45
C HIS A 145 4.16 -0.52 -0.74
N VAL A 146 4.82 -0.50 0.41
CA VAL A 146 4.95 0.70 1.26
C VAL A 146 5.58 1.85 0.49
N SER A 147 6.76 1.64 -0.12
CA SER A 147 7.52 2.71 -0.76
C SER A 147 6.76 3.42 -1.88
N ARG A 148 6.06 2.66 -2.73
CA ARG A 148 5.26 3.23 -3.83
C ARG A 148 4.03 3.98 -3.30
N THR A 149 3.37 3.44 -2.27
CA THR A 149 2.22 4.11 -1.66
C THR A 149 2.65 5.40 -0.98
N LYS A 150 3.74 5.41 -0.21
CA LYS A 150 4.32 6.63 0.38
C LYS A 150 4.59 7.68 -0.69
N LEU A 151 5.22 7.27 -1.79
CA LEU A 151 5.49 8.13 -2.94
C LEU A 151 4.20 8.73 -3.53
N ALA A 152 3.13 7.95 -3.67
CA ALA A 152 1.85 8.42 -4.21
C ALA A 152 1.24 9.55 -3.36
N PHE A 153 1.21 9.38 -2.02
CA PHE A 153 0.70 10.41 -1.09
C PHE A 153 1.57 11.67 -1.08
N LYS A 154 2.89 11.52 -1.00
CA LYS A 154 3.83 12.66 -1.01
C LYS A 154 3.69 13.51 -2.26
N LYS A 155 3.45 12.85 -3.40
CA LYS A 155 3.21 13.48 -4.69
C LYS A 155 1.91 14.28 -4.77
N LEU A 156 0.94 14.00 -3.91
CA LEU A 156 -0.31 14.75 -3.77
C LEU A 156 -0.22 15.87 -2.72
N GLY A 157 0.97 16.12 -2.17
CA GLY A 157 1.24 17.22 -1.25
C GLY A 157 1.19 16.84 0.23
N ILE A 158 0.80 15.61 0.58
CA ILE A 158 0.80 15.14 1.97
C ILE A 158 2.25 14.89 2.41
N GLN A 159 2.78 15.68 3.33
CA GLN A 159 4.18 15.58 3.76
C GLN A 159 4.40 14.53 4.86
N GLU A 160 3.47 14.47 5.82
CA GLU A 160 3.52 13.60 6.99
C GLU A 160 2.95 12.21 6.65
N VAL A 161 3.69 11.45 5.84
CA VAL A 161 3.33 10.09 5.40
C VAL A 161 4.19 9.06 6.10
N TYR A 162 3.56 8.28 6.97
CA TYR A 162 4.12 7.20 7.78
C TYR A 162 3.61 5.84 7.28
N SER A 163 4.21 4.74 7.72
CA SER A 163 3.84 3.40 7.25
C SER A 163 3.82 2.35 8.35
N ALA A 164 2.91 1.39 8.18
CA ALA A 164 2.90 0.13 8.90
C ALA A 164 2.66 -1.03 7.93
N HIS A 165 3.53 -2.04 7.94
CA HIS A 165 3.37 -3.21 7.09
C HIS A 165 2.51 -4.29 7.75
N ALA A 166 1.76 -5.00 6.91
CA ALA A 166 1.11 -6.24 7.31
C ALA A 166 2.17 -7.32 7.53
N ALA A 167 2.17 -7.94 8.72
CA ALA A 167 3.07 -9.03 9.09
C ALA A 167 2.62 -10.36 8.46
N PHE A 168 2.68 -10.44 7.13
CA PHE A 168 2.28 -11.61 6.36
C PHE A 168 3.18 -11.76 5.13
N PHE A 169 3.65 -12.98 4.91
CA PHE A 169 4.58 -13.33 3.84
C PHE A 169 4.12 -14.60 3.12
N GLU A 170 4.21 -14.62 1.80
CA GLU A 170 3.91 -15.81 1.01
C GLU A 170 4.77 -15.87 -0.28
N PRO A 171 4.90 -17.05 -0.93
CA PRO A 171 5.76 -17.20 -2.11
C PRO A 171 5.44 -16.24 -3.27
N ARG A 172 4.17 -15.85 -3.43
CA ARG A 172 3.73 -14.90 -4.46
C ARG A 172 4.29 -13.48 -4.24
N ASP A 173 4.85 -13.17 -3.07
CA ASP A 173 5.50 -11.89 -2.82
C ASP A 173 6.73 -11.69 -3.70
N ILE A 174 7.40 -12.76 -4.13
CA ILE A 174 8.50 -12.68 -5.12
C ILE A 174 8.01 -12.04 -6.43
N TYR A 175 6.86 -12.52 -6.94
CA TYR A 175 6.25 -11.95 -8.13
C TYR A 175 5.82 -10.49 -7.89
N SER A 176 5.25 -10.21 -6.72
CA SER A 176 4.83 -8.85 -6.36
C SER A 176 6.03 -7.90 -6.32
N MET A 177 7.15 -8.29 -5.72
CA MET A 177 8.38 -7.51 -5.67
C MET A 177 8.96 -7.22 -7.06
N ILE A 178 8.98 -8.22 -7.96
CA ILE A 178 9.42 -8.02 -9.35
C ILE A 178 8.52 -6.98 -10.03
N ARG A 179 7.21 -7.07 -9.83
CA ARG A 179 6.23 -6.12 -10.38
C ARG A 179 6.37 -4.72 -9.77
N GLU A 180 6.81 -4.60 -8.52
CA GLU A 180 6.98 -3.29 -7.87
C GLU A 180 8.08 -2.45 -8.50
N PHE A 181 9.16 -3.06 -9.03
CA PHE A 181 10.23 -2.31 -9.69
C PHE A 181 9.71 -1.37 -10.81
N PRO A 182 9.06 -1.86 -11.89
CA PRO A 182 8.54 -0.97 -12.93
C PRO A 182 7.39 -0.09 -12.41
N ALA A 183 6.59 -0.56 -11.45
CA ALA A 183 5.47 0.20 -10.93
C ALA A 183 5.92 1.40 -10.09
N TYR A 184 7.01 1.29 -9.33
CA TYR A 184 7.59 2.39 -8.59
C TYR A 184 8.02 3.52 -9.53
N TYR A 185 8.75 3.21 -10.61
CA TYR A 185 9.16 4.22 -11.59
C TYR A 185 8.00 4.82 -12.37
N LYS A 186 6.94 4.06 -12.63
CA LYS A 186 5.69 4.63 -13.16
C LYS A 186 5.18 5.75 -12.25
N TYR A 187 5.17 5.53 -10.94
CA TYR A 187 4.70 6.52 -9.96
C TYR A 187 5.73 7.64 -9.73
N LEU A 188 7.02 7.37 -9.91
CA LEU A 188 8.07 8.39 -9.82
C LEU A 188 7.98 9.39 -10.97
N ILE A 189 7.73 8.90 -12.19
CA ILE A 189 7.69 9.72 -13.40
C ILE A 189 6.30 10.34 -13.61
N LYS A 190 5.23 9.56 -13.43
CA LYS A 190 3.86 9.99 -13.70
C LYS A 190 3.09 10.24 -12.40
N LEU A 191 2.35 11.33 -12.38
CA LEU A 191 1.06 11.47 -11.70
C LEU A 191 0.02 11.52 -12.82
#